data_AF-A0A950J1Q8-F1
#
_entry.id   AF-A0A950J1Q8-F1
#
_cell.length_a   1.000
_cell.length_b   1.000
_cell.length_c   1.000
_cell.angle_alpha   90.00
_cell.angle_beta   90.00
_cell.angle_gamma   90.00
#
_symmetry.space_group_name_H-M   'P 1'
#
loop_
_entity.id
_entity.type
_entity.pdbx_description
1 polymer ?
#
loop_
_entity_poly.entity_id
_entity_poly.type
_entity_poly.pdbx_seq_one_letter_code
_entity_poly.pdbx_strand_id
1 'polypeptide(L)'
;MEISLAEQQELAPAPRTYLGDVWIRLRRSPGTVVGLVIVILIAGAAILAPLLAHTDPLAQDLSHQASHPTLHHLMGTDKLGRDIFARIVYGARISIRIGFLAVGLAITVGTLIGVLAGYIGGKLESVLMAAMDLMLAFPSIILAIGITTILGPSINNLMIAVGIVYIPQYARLARSSVLAIKNLEYVEAARALGALIPRILWRHILPNILAPLLVQATLGVA
;
A
#
# COMPACT_ATOMS: atom_id res chain seq x y z
N MET A 1 51.25 9.71 29.55
CA MET A 1 49.81 10.04 29.59
C MET A 1 49.22 9.79 28.21
N GLU A 2 49.32 8.55 27.71
CA GLU A 2 49.03 8.21 26.29
C GLU A 2 48.31 6.86 26.14
N ILE A 3 47.75 6.29 27.22
CA ILE A 3 47.11 4.97 27.18
C ILE A 3 45.57 5.10 27.05
N SER A 4 45.00 6.30 27.04
CA SER A 4 43.54 6.51 27.14
C SER A 4 42.77 6.50 25.81
N LEU A 5 43.44 6.43 24.64
CA LEU A 5 42.76 6.58 23.34
C LEU A 5 42.53 5.26 22.60
N ALA A 6 43.28 4.20 22.92
CA ALA A 6 43.14 2.90 22.24
C ALA A 6 41.92 2.10 22.73
N GLU A 7 41.47 2.31 23.97
CA GLU A 7 40.39 1.52 24.60
C GLU A 7 38.98 2.01 24.22
N GLN A 8 38.84 3.20 23.64
CA GLN A 8 37.54 3.73 23.20
C GLN A 8 37.14 3.26 21.80
N GLN A 9 38.01 2.54 21.09
CA GLN A 9 37.77 2.09 19.72
C GLN A 9 37.15 0.68 19.64
N GLU A 10 36.92 0.02 20.78
CA GLU A 10 36.54 -1.40 20.86
C GLU A 10 35.10 -1.67 21.35
N LEU A 11 34.16 -0.77 21.08
CA LEU A 11 32.71 -1.03 21.26
C LEU A 11 31.87 -0.51 20.09
N ALA A 12 32.37 -0.63 18.85
CA ALA A 12 31.47 -0.55 17.70
C ALA A 12 30.56 -1.79 17.73
N PRO A 13 29.24 -1.65 17.96
CA PRO A 13 28.36 -2.82 17.98
C PRO A 13 28.45 -3.52 16.62
N ALA A 14 28.57 -4.85 16.64
CA ALA A 14 28.61 -5.68 15.43
C ALA A 14 27.53 -5.25 14.43
N PRO A 15 27.80 -5.24 13.11
CA PRO A 15 26.86 -4.77 12.11
C PRO A 15 25.57 -5.60 12.21
N ARG A 16 24.55 -5.02 12.84
CA ARG A 16 23.28 -5.68 13.05
C ARG A 16 22.55 -5.76 11.72
N THR A 17 22.03 -6.94 11.41
CA THR A 17 21.13 -7.08 10.27
C THR A 17 19.91 -6.18 10.52
N TYR A 18 19.58 -5.31 9.57
CA TYR A 18 18.44 -4.39 9.64
C TYR A 18 17.15 -5.07 10.15
N LEU A 19 16.92 -6.32 9.71
CA LEU A 19 15.77 -7.14 10.12
C LEU A 19 15.78 -7.54 11.60
N GLY A 20 16.96 -7.73 12.20
CA GLY A 20 17.10 -8.06 13.63
C GLY A 20 16.73 -6.87 14.52
N ASP A 21 17.13 -5.66 14.15
CA ASP A 21 16.76 -4.45 14.89
C ASP A 21 15.27 -4.12 14.74
N VAL A 22 14.70 -4.36 13.56
CA VAL A 22 13.26 -4.24 13.31
C VAL A 22 12.48 -5.21 14.22
N TRP A 23 12.87 -6.48 14.30
CA TRP A 23 12.21 -7.49 15.12
C TRP A 23 12.23 -7.17 16.63
N ILE A 24 13.38 -6.72 17.15
CA ILE A 24 13.53 -6.34 18.56
C ILE A 24 12.65 -5.13 18.87
N ARG A 25 12.59 -4.14 17.98
CA ARG A 25 11.72 -2.96 18.14
C ARG A 25 10.23 -3.32 18.05
N LEU A 26 9.85 -4.21 17.13
CA LEU A 26 8.47 -4.69 16.96
C LEU A 26 7.93 -5.35 18.23
N ARG A 27 8.72 -6.24 18.86
CA ARG A 27 8.28 -6.95 20.08
C ARG A 27 8.25 -6.09 21.33
N ARG A 28 8.94 -4.95 21.35
CA ARG A 28 8.99 -4.03 22.50
C ARG A 28 7.82 -3.05 22.55
N SER A 29 7.09 -2.87 21.45
CA SER A 29 5.93 -1.96 21.38
C SER A 29 4.61 -2.74 21.55
N PRO A 30 3.87 -2.57 22.66
CA PRO A 30 2.61 -3.29 22.88
C PRO A 30 1.56 -2.97 21.80
N GLY A 31 1.51 -1.72 21.32
CA GLY A 31 0.60 -1.33 20.24
C GLY A 31 0.90 -2.02 18.91
N THR A 32 2.18 -2.21 18.58
CA THR A 32 2.59 -2.92 17.37
C THR A 32 2.22 -4.40 17.43
N VAL A 33 2.39 -5.04 18.59
CA VAL A 33 2.00 -6.45 18.78
C VAL A 33 0.49 -6.63 18.65
N VAL A 34 -0.31 -5.78 19.29
CA VAL A 34 -1.77 -5.82 19.19
C VAL A 34 -2.22 -5.64 17.74
N GLY A 35 -1.70 -4.63 17.03
CA GLY A 35 -2.01 -4.42 15.62
C GLY A 35 -1.64 -5.62 14.75
N LEU A 36 -0.48 -6.22 14.97
CA LEU A 36 -0.04 -7.41 14.23
C LEU A 36 -0.97 -8.61 14.46
N VAL A 37 -1.41 -8.84 15.70
CA VAL A 37 -2.36 -9.92 16.03
C VAL A 37 -3.70 -9.70 15.31
N ILE A 38 -4.22 -8.47 15.30
CA ILE A 38 -5.46 -8.13 14.60
C ILE A 38 -5.34 -8.41 13.09
N VAL A 39 -4.24 -7.97 12.46
CA VAL A 39 -3.99 -8.20 11.04
C VAL A 39 -3.89 -9.70 10.73
N ILE A 40 -3.20 -10.48 11.57
CA ILE A 40 -3.08 -11.93 11.40
C ILE A 40 -4.45 -12.60 11.52
N LEU A 41 -5.28 -12.19 12.48
CA LEU A 41 -6.62 -12.76 12.65
C LEU A 41 -7.52 -12.46 11.44
N ILE A 42 -7.51 -11.21 10.95
CA ILE A 42 -8.31 -10.81 9.78
C ILE A 42 -7.82 -11.54 8.52
N ALA A 43 -6.51 -11.57 8.28
CA ALA A 43 -5.93 -12.28 7.15
C ALA A 43 -6.19 -13.79 7.22
N GLY A 44 -6.05 -14.38 8.41
CA GLY A 44 -6.36 -15.78 8.67
C GLY A 44 -7.83 -16.10 8.39
N ALA A 45 -8.75 -15.28 8.89
CA ALA A 45 -10.18 -15.43 8.63
C ALA A 45 -10.50 -15.34 7.12
N ALA A 46 -9.89 -14.39 6.41
CA ALA A 46 -10.07 -14.21 4.97
C ALA A 46 -9.53 -15.37 4.13
N ILE A 47 -8.39 -15.97 4.53
CA ILE A 47 -7.79 -17.13 3.86
C ILE A 47 -8.61 -18.39 4.14
N LEU A 48 -8.98 -18.60 5.40
CA LEU A 48 -9.80 -19.72 5.87
C LEU A 48 -11.29 -19.52 5.60
N ALA A 49 -11.68 -18.50 4.83
CA ALA A 49 -13.07 -18.20 4.52
C ALA A 49 -13.88 -19.42 4.02
N PRO A 50 -13.36 -20.25 3.09
CA PRO A 50 -14.10 -21.43 2.63
C PRO A 50 -14.26 -22.53 3.68
N LEU A 51 -13.45 -22.53 4.74
CA LEU A 51 -13.56 -23.47 5.86
C LEU A 51 -14.42 -22.91 7.00
N LEU A 52 -14.42 -21.58 7.18
CA LEU A 52 -15.18 -20.92 8.23
C LEU A 52 -16.65 -20.74 7.85
N ALA A 53 -16.93 -20.40 6.60
CA ALA A 53 -18.28 -20.20 6.08
C ALA A 53 -18.57 -21.24 5.00
N HIS A 54 -19.47 -22.17 5.33
CA HIS A 54 -19.88 -23.26 4.44
C HIS A 54 -21.04 -22.87 3.51
N THR A 55 -21.67 -21.72 3.76
CA THR A 55 -22.75 -21.13 2.96
C THR A 55 -22.20 -20.20 1.89
N ASP A 56 -22.82 -20.21 0.70
CA ASP A 56 -22.52 -19.23 -0.34
C ASP A 56 -22.91 -17.82 0.15
N PRO A 57 -21.97 -16.85 0.21
CA PRO A 57 -22.24 -15.51 0.70
C PRO A 57 -23.22 -14.70 -0.19
N LEU A 58 -23.48 -15.16 -1.42
CA LEU A 58 -24.41 -14.52 -2.35
C LEU A 58 -25.75 -15.25 -2.46
N ALA A 59 -25.87 -16.48 -1.93
CA ALA A 59 -27.11 -17.23 -1.95
C ALA A 59 -28.19 -16.53 -1.13
N GLN A 60 -29.34 -16.31 -1.75
CA GLN A 60 -30.48 -15.64 -1.15
C GLN A 60 -31.50 -16.67 -0.68
N ASP A 61 -31.99 -16.51 0.54
CA ASP A 61 -33.08 -17.31 1.08
C ASP A 61 -34.15 -16.41 1.71
N LEU A 62 -35.15 -16.07 0.89
CA LEU A 62 -36.22 -15.16 1.31
C LEU A 62 -37.09 -15.71 2.46
N SER A 63 -37.00 -17.01 2.78
CA SER A 63 -37.71 -17.60 3.90
C SER A 63 -37.10 -17.25 5.26
N HIS A 64 -35.80 -16.93 5.26
CA HIS A 64 -35.04 -16.55 6.45
C HIS A 64 -34.62 -15.07 6.39
N GLN A 65 -35.49 -14.15 5.97
CA GLN A 65 -35.16 -12.72 5.94
C GLN A 65 -35.00 -12.11 7.32
N ALA A 66 -33.96 -11.29 7.50
CA ALA A 66 -33.70 -10.53 8.73
C ALA A 66 -33.80 -11.40 10.00
N SER A 67 -33.36 -12.65 9.89
CA SER A 67 -33.44 -13.61 10.98
C SER A 67 -32.40 -13.30 12.06
N HIS A 68 -32.77 -13.53 13.31
CA HIS A 68 -31.84 -13.44 14.45
C HIS A 68 -30.72 -14.49 14.33
N PRO A 69 -29.61 -14.34 15.07
CA PRO A 69 -28.55 -15.34 15.11
C PRO A 69 -29.07 -16.74 15.47
N THR A 70 -28.69 -17.74 14.67
CA THR A 70 -29.02 -19.15 14.86
C THR A 70 -27.76 -20.02 14.66
N LEU A 71 -27.83 -21.31 14.99
CA LEU A 71 -26.71 -22.24 14.74
C LEU A 71 -26.37 -22.37 13.25
N HIS A 72 -27.35 -22.20 12.37
CA HIS A 72 -27.15 -22.20 10.92
C HIS A 72 -26.67 -20.83 10.40
N HIS A 73 -27.09 -19.74 11.03
CA HIS A 73 -26.67 -18.37 10.72
C HIS A 73 -26.08 -17.70 11.95
N LEU A 74 -24.77 -17.90 12.17
CA LEU A 74 -24.04 -17.46 13.38
C LEU A 74 -24.25 -15.98 13.73
N MET A 75 -24.42 -15.13 12.72
CA MET A 75 -24.66 -13.68 12.87
C MET A 75 -26.04 -13.25 12.34
N GLY A 76 -26.93 -14.20 12.07
CA GLY A 76 -28.22 -13.96 11.42
C GLY A 76 -28.10 -13.69 9.92
N THR A 77 -29.18 -13.20 9.33
CA THR A 77 -29.30 -12.95 7.89
C THR A 77 -29.70 -11.51 7.59
N ASP A 78 -29.38 -11.04 6.39
CA ASP A 78 -29.81 -9.71 5.93
C ASP A 78 -31.24 -9.70 5.35
N LYS A 79 -31.66 -8.54 4.82
CA LYS A 79 -32.98 -8.34 4.21
C LYS A 79 -33.27 -9.23 2.99
N LEU A 80 -32.23 -9.85 2.42
CA LEU A 80 -32.35 -10.80 1.30
C LEU A 80 -32.11 -12.25 1.76
N GLY A 81 -32.05 -12.48 3.07
CA GLY A 81 -31.82 -13.80 3.65
C GLY A 81 -30.40 -14.33 3.51
N ARG A 82 -29.43 -13.47 3.16
CA ARG A 82 -28.03 -13.90 3.01
C ARG A 82 -27.35 -13.96 4.37
N ASP A 83 -26.53 -14.98 4.58
CA ASP A 83 -25.77 -15.17 5.83
C ASP A 83 -24.76 -14.04 6.06
N ILE A 84 -24.91 -13.30 7.18
CA ILE A 84 -24.08 -12.14 7.49
C ILE A 84 -22.63 -12.56 7.79
N PHE A 85 -22.44 -13.68 8.50
CA PHE A 85 -21.10 -14.16 8.86
C PHE A 85 -20.31 -14.55 7.62
N ALA A 86 -20.93 -15.33 6.72
CA ALA A 86 -20.33 -15.70 5.44
C ALA A 86 -19.95 -14.47 4.61
N ARG A 87 -20.85 -13.46 4.55
CA ARG A 87 -20.59 -12.21 3.83
C ARG A 87 -19.43 -11.40 4.41
N ILE A 88 -19.28 -11.35 5.74
CA ILE A 88 -18.16 -10.65 6.39
C ILE A 88 -16.84 -11.36 6.07
N VAL A 89 -16.80 -12.68 6.23
CA VAL A 89 -15.56 -13.47 6.06
C VAL A 89 -15.10 -13.50 4.59
N TYR A 90 -16.01 -13.71 3.64
CA TYR A 90 -15.71 -13.61 2.21
C TYR A 90 -15.45 -12.15 1.78
N GLY A 91 -16.14 -11.19 2.40
CA GLY A 91 -15.91 -9.77 2.19
C GLY A 91 -14.49 -9.35 2.56
N ALA A 92 -13.97 -9.82 3.70
CA ALA A 92 -12.59 -9.58 4.13
C ALA A 92 -11.56 -10.04 3.08
N ARG A 93 -11.81 -11.20 2.45
CA ARG A 93 -10.97 -11.71 1.36
C ARG A 93 -10.98 -10.80 0.13
N ILE A 94 -12.15 -10.26 -0.23
CA ILE A 94 -12.29 -9.32 -1.34
C ILE A 94 -11.59 -8.00 -1.00
N SER A 95 -11.81 -7.45 0.20
CA SER A 95 -11.19 -6.19 0.64
C SER A 95 -9.66 -6.26 0.65
N ILE A 96 -9.07 -7.35 1.16
CA ILE A 96 -7.62 -7.55 1.12
C ILE A 96 -7.11 -7.56 -0.32
N ARG A 97 -7.78 -8.28 -1.23
CA ARG A 97 -7.40 -8.30 -2.65
C ARG A 97 -7.48 -6.91 -3.28
N ILE A 98 -8.55 -6.15 -2.98
CA ILE A 98 -8.70 -4.78 -3.48
C ILE A 98 -7.56 -3.91 -2.97
N GLY A 99 -7.29 -3.91 -1.67
CA GLY A 99 -6.23 -3.13 -1.05
C GLY A 99 -4.87 -3.42 -1.71
N PHE A 100 -4.47 -4.69 -1.82
CA PHE A 100 -3.19 -5.05 -2.44
C PHE A 100 -3.09 -4.69 -3.92
N LEU A 101 -4.11 -5.00 -4.73
CA LEU A 101 -4.05 -4.79 -6.18
C LEU A 101 -4.18 -3.32 -6.56
N ALA A 102 -5.13 -2.60 -5.95
CA ALA A 102 -5.35 -1.19 -6.26
C ALA A 102 -4.17 -0.33 -5.77
N VAL A 103 -3.72 -0.53 -4.51
CA VAL A 103 -2.56 0.21 -3.97
C VAL A 103 -1.29 -0.20 -4.67
N GLY A 104 -1.11 -1.49 -4.97
CA GLY A 104 0.04 -1.99 -5.74
C GLY A 104 0.14 -1.36 -7.13
N LEU A 105 -0.98 -1.22 -7.84
CA LEU A 105 -1.03 -0.52 -9.13
C LEU A 105 -0.69 0.97 -8.96
N ALA A 106 -1.36 1.63 -8.01
CA ALA A 106 -1.23 3.06 -7.76
C ALA A 106 0.21 3.45 -7.35
N ILE A 107 0.81 2.72 -6.41
CA ILE A 107 2.18 2.97 -5.95
C ILE A 107 3.19 2.69 -7.06
N THR A 108 3.01 1.63 -7.85
CA THR A 108 3.97 1.28 -8.90
C THR A 108 3.95 2.32 -10.00
N VAL A 109 2.77 2.59 -10.59
CA VAL A 109 2.63 3.53 -11.70
C VAL A 109 2.87 4.97 -11.22
N GLY A 110 2.32 5.34 -10.06
CA GLY A 110 2.50 6.66 -9.48
C GLY A 110 3.97 6.94 -9.15
N THR A 111 4.67 6.01 -8.50
CA THR A 111 6.09 6.20 -8.18
C THR A 111 6.93 6.36 -9.44
N LEU A 112 6.68 5.57 -10.48
CA LEU A 112 7.40 5.71 -11.75
C LEU A 112 7.19 7.10 -12.36
N ILE A 113 5.94 7.57 -12.43
CA ILE A 113 5.59 8.91 -12.94
C ILE A 113 6.28 9.99 -12.09
N GLY A 114 6.18 9.89 -10.76
CA GLY A 114 6.73 10.88 -9.84
C GLY A 114 8.26 10.95 -9.85
N VAL A 115 8.93 9.80 -9.93
CA VAL A 115 10.40 9.73 -10.04
C VAL A 115 10.88 10.34 -11.34
N LEU A 116 10.24 10.01 -12.47
CA LEU A 116 10.61 10.57 -13.77
C LEU A 116 10.38 12.08 -13.80
N ALA A 117 9.22 12.55 -13.31
CA ALA A 117 8.90 13.96 -13.22
C ALA A 117 9.86 14.73 -12.31
N GLY A 118 10.14 14.22 -11.11
CA GLY A 118 11.00 14.89 -10.13
C GLY A 118 12.48 14.91 -10.52
N TYR A 119 12.97 13.84 -11.16
CA TYR A 119 14.38 13.73 -11.52
C TYR A 119 14.73 14.48 -12.81
N ILE A 120 13.94 14.27 -13.88
CA ILE A 120 14.21 14.86 -15.21
C ILE A 120 13.83 16.35 -15.22
N GLY A 121 12.69 16.70 -14.61
CA GLY A 121 12.18 18.07 -14.58
C GLY A 121 11.70 18.61 -15.93
N GLY A 122 11.50 19.93 -16.00
CA GLY A 122 11.22 20.66 -17.25
C GLY A 122 9.86 20.32 -17.87
N LYS A 123 9.79 20.25 -19.21
CA LYS A 123 8.52 20.00 -19.93
C LYS A 123 7.89 18.66 -19.59
N LEU A 124 8.69 17.61 -19.38
CA LEU A 124 8.19 16.29 -19.02
C LEU A 124 7.46 16.32 -17.68
N GLU A 125 8.06 16.97 -16.69
CA GLU A 125 7.45 17.19 -15.38
C GLU A 125 6.12 17.93 -15.49
N SER A 126 6.09 19.04 -16.27
CA SER A 126 4.86 19.81 -16.47
C SER A 126 3.74 18.97 -17.08
N VAL A 127 4.03 18.18 -18.11
CA VAL A 127 3.03 17.33 -18.78
C VAL A 127 2.53 16.22 -17.86
N LEU A 128 3.44 15.52 -17.19
CA LEU A 128 3.08 14.43 -16.28
C LEU A 128 2.25 14.95 -15.09
N MET A 129 2.68 16.05 -14.47
CA MET A 129 1.96 16.61 -13.32
C MET A 129 0.63 17.25 -13.75
N ALA A 130 0.55 17.86 -14.94
CA ALA A 130 -0.72 18.35 -15.48
C ALA A 130 -1.73 17.20 -15.68
N ALA A 131 -1.30 16.04 -16.18
CA ALA A 131 -2.16 14.87 -16.28
C ALA A 131 -2.64 14.38 -14.89
N MET A 132 -1.76 14.37 -13.90
CA MET A 132 -2.13 14.02 -12.52
C MET A 132 -3.11 15.03 -11.91
N ASP A 133 -2.91 16.31 -12.16
CA ASP A 133 -3.77 17.38 -11.65
C ASP A 133 -5.14 17.35 -12.32
N LEU A 134 -5.22 17.01 -13.62
CA LEU A 134 -6.48 16.78 -14.32
C LEU A 134 -7.28 15.63 -13.68
N MET A 135 -6.63 14.54 -13.30
CA MET A 135 -7.30 13.41 -12.63
C MET A 135 -7.83 13.81 -11.25
N LEU A 136 -7.06 14.59 -10.48
CA LEU A 136 -7.44 15.07 -9.14
C LEU A 136 -8.55 16.13 -9.17
N ALA A 137 -8.78 16.78 -10.31
CA ALA A 137 -9.87 17.74 -10.47
C ALA A 137 -11.25 17.05 -10.43
N PHE A 138 -11.34 15.76 -10.76
CA PHE A 138 -12.56 14.99 -10.65
C PHE A 138 -12.73 14.41 -9.25
N PRO A 139 -13.95 14.39 -8.68
CA PRO A 139 -14.23 13.63 -7.48
C PRO A 139 -13.88 12.15 -7.68
N SER A 140 -13.07 11.58 -6.79
CA SER A 140 -12.47 10.24 -6.94
C SER A 140 -13.50 9.14 -7.18
N ILE A 141 -14.65 9.21 -6.49
CA ILE A 141 -15.75 8.26 -6.63
C ILE A 141 -16.35 8.32 -8.04
N ILE A 142 -16.59 9.53 -8.56
CA ILE A 142 -17.18 9.72 -9.89
C ILE A 142 -16.22 9.20 -10.96
N LEU A 143 -14.92 9.51 -10.81
CA LEU A 143 -13.90 9.01 -11.74
C LEU A 143 -13.80 7.47 -11.70
N ALA A 144 -13.80 6.87 -10.51
CA ALA A 144 -13.77 5.41 -10.35
C ALA A 144 -14.99 4.72 -10.99
N ILE A 145 -16.20 5.28 -10.79
CA ILE A 145 -17.44 4.77 -11.41
C ILE A 145 -17.36 4.90 -12.93
N GLY A 146 -16.91 6.04 -13.46
CA GLY A 146 -16.75 6.25 -14.89
C GLY A 146 -15.80 5.23 -15.53
N ILE A 147 -14.61 5.03 -14.94
CA ILE A 147 -13.63 4.05 -15.42
C ILE A 147 -14.19 2.62 -15.34
N THR A 148 -14.82 2.26 -14.22
CA THR A 148 -15.41 0.92 -14.04
C THR A 148 -16.53 0.67 -15.06
N THR A 149 -17.33 1.70 -15.38
CA THR A 149 -18.41 1.60 -16.37
C THR A 149 -17.86 1.34 -17.77
N ILE A 150 -16.76 1.99 -18.15
CA ILE A 150 -16.09 1.81 -19.45
C ILE A 150 -15.45 0.40 -19.55
N LEU A 151 -14.80 -0.05 -18.47
CA LEU A 151 -14.16 -1.37 -18.42
C LEU A 151 -15.17 -2.53 -18.33
N GLY A 152 -16.39 -2.26 -17.87
CA GLY A 152 -17.45 -3.23 -17.65
C GLY A 152 -17.54 -3.74 -16.21
N PRO A 153 -18.69 -4.32 -15.81
CA PRO A 153 -18.95 -4.72 -14.44
C PRO A 153 -18.11 -5.93 -14.03
N SER A 154 -17.05 -5.69 -13.26
CA SER A 154 -16.22 -6.74 -12.67
C SER A 154 -15.49 -6.21 -11.44
N ILE A 155 -15.33 -7.05 -10.41
CA ILE A 155 -14.53 -6.73 -9.23
C ILE A 155 -13.09 -6.38 -9.63
N ASN A 156 -12.53 -7.08 -10.63
CA ASN A 156 -11.18 -6.80 -11.12
C ASN A 156 -11.08 -5.43 -11.80
N ASN A 157 -12.10 -5.06 -12.59
CA ASN A 157 -12.15 -3.75 -13.25
C ASN A 157 -12.29 -2.61 -12.23
N LEU A 158 -13.09 -2.84 -11.19
CA LEU A 158 -13.19 -1.91 -10.06
C LEU A 158 -11.84 -1.71 -9.37
N MET A 159 -11.09 -2.79 -9.11
CA MET A 159 -9.75 -2.70 -8.51
C MET A 159 -8.79 -1.88 -9.37
N ILE A 160 -8.79 -2.09 -10.68
CA ILE A 160 -7.98 -1.33 -11.64
C ILE A 160 -8.41 0.14 -11.64
N ALA A 161 -9.71 0.41 -11.71
CA ALA A 161 -10.26 1.76 -11.70
C ALA A 161 -9.84 2.53 -10.44
N VAL A 162 -10.00 1.91 -9.27
CA VAL A 162 -9.56 2.47 -7.99
C VAL A 162 -8.06 2.73 -8.01
N GLY A 163 -7.24 1.76 -8.43
CA GLY A 163 -5.80 1.95 -8.52
C GLY A 163 -5.40 3.13 -9.41
N ILE A 164 -6.05 3.29 -10.58
CA ILE A 164 -5.82 4.42 -11.49
C ILE A 164 -6.13 5.75 -10.81
N VAL A 165 -7.27 5.86 -10.12
CA VAL A 165 -7.69 7.08 -9.42
C VAL A 165 -6.69 7.51 -8.36
N TYR A 166 -5.98 6.56 -7.75
CA TYR A 166 -4.99 6.82 -6.71
C TYR A 166 -3.57 7.11 -7.23
N ILE A 167 -3.27 6.88 -8.51
CA ILE A 167 -1.95 7.17 -9.13
C ILE A 167 -1.45 8.60 -8.83
N PRO A 168 -2.25 9.67 -8.97
CA PRO A 168 -1.78 11.05 -8.78
C PRO A 168 -1.18 11.32 -7.39
N GLN A 169 -1.70 10.67 -6.36
CA GLN A 169 -1.27 10.87 -4.98
C GLN A 169 0.14 10.32 -4.76
N TYR A 170 0.39 9.09 -5.23
CA TYR A 170 1.72 8.48 -5.19
C TYR A 170 2.70 9.20 -6.13
N ALA A 171 2.24 9.67 -7.30
CA ALA A 171 3.09 10.44 -8.23
C ALA A 171 3.57 11.76 -7.61
N ARG A 172 2.68 12.51 -6.96
CA ARG A 172 3.04 13.75 -6.28
C ARG A 172 3.99 13.50 -5.10
N LEU A 173 3.73 12.45 -4.31
CA LEU A 173 4.58 12.09 -3.17
C LEU A 173 5.98 11.63 -3.60
N ALA A 174 6.06 10.78 -4.62
CA ALA A 174 7.34 10.37 -5.18
C ALA A 174 8.09 11.57 -5.77
N ARG A 175 7.41 12.45 -6.52
CA ARG A 175 8.01 13.66 -7.07
C ARG A 175 8.60 14.55 -5.98
N SER A 176 7.82 14.89 -4.94
CA SER A 176 8.31 15.76 -3.85
C SER A 176 9.50 15.12 -3.12
N SER A 177 9.45 13.80 -2.89
CA SER A 177 10.54 13.06 -2.27
C SER A 177 11.80 13.06 -3.13
N VAL A 178 11.68 12.90 -4.45
CA VAL A 178 12.83 12.98 -5.37
C VAL A 178 13.42 14.39 -5.38
N LEU A 179 12.59 15.43 -5.42
CA LEU A 179 13.05 16.82 -5.40
C LEU A 179 13.86 17.13 -4.12
N ALA A 180 13.49 16.53 -2.99
CA ALA A 180 14.21 16.71 -1.73
C ALA A 180 15.61 16.05 -1.72
N ILE A 181 15.80 14.94 -2.44
CA ILE A 181 17.04 14.15 -2.36
C ILE A 181 17.96 14.25 -3.58
N LYS A 182 17.46 14.69 -4.74
CA LYS A 182 18.20 14.61 -6.01
C LYS A 182 19.47 15.49 -6.09
N ASN A 183 19.56 16.49 -5.22
CA ASN A 183 20.68 17.44 -5.11
C ASN A 183 21.50 17.21 -3.83
N LEU A 184 21.36 16.05 -3.17
CA LEU A 184 22.19 15.72 -2.02
C LEU A 184 23.58 15.27 -2.49
N GLU A 185 24.60 15.51 -1.66
CA GLU A 185 26.01 15.30 -1.97
C GLU A 185 26.31 13.90 -2.53
N TYR A 186 25.68 12.85 -2.00
CA TYR A 186 25.89 11.48 -2.49
C TYR A 186 25.35 11.24 -3.90
N VAL A 187 24.29 11.96 -4.31
CA VAL A 187 23.72 11.89 -5.67
C VAL A 187 24.59 12.70 -6.63
N GLU A 188 25.04 13.88 -6.19
CA GLU A 188 25.94 14.72 -6.98
C GLU A 188 27.29 14.06 -7.20
N ALA A 189 27.87 13.44 -6.17
CA ALA A 189 29.10 12.66 -6.28
C ALA A 189 28.94 11.49 -7.27
N ALA A 190 27.83 10.74 -7.20
CA ALA A 190 27.56 9.67 -8.17
C ALA A 190 27.48 10.19 -9.61
N ARG A 191 26.88 11.38 -9.81
CA ARG A 191 26.81 12.03 -11.12
C ARG A 191 28.17 12.51 -11.61
N ALA A 192 28.99 13.10 -10.73
CA ALA A 192 30.34 13.55 -11.04
C ALA A 192 31.26 12.38 -11.43
N LEU A 193 31.04 11.20 -10.85
CA LEU A 193 31.71 9.95 -11.23
C LEU A 193 31.18 9.32 -12.53
N GLY A 194 30.26 9.98 -13.24
CA GLY A 194 29.74 9.52 -14.53
C GLY A 194 28.67 8.43 -14.44
N ALA A 195 28.00 8.26 -13.29
CA ALA A 195 26.92 7.28 -13.19
C ALA A 195 25.75 7.63 -14.13
N LEU A 196 25.29 6.64 -14.91
CA LEU A 196 24.11 6.78 -15.76
C LEU A 196 22.84 7.03 -14.94
N ILE A 197 21.88 7.74 -15.53
CA ILE A 197 20.60 8.08 -14.89
C ILE A 197 19.87 6.86 -14.30
N PRO A 198 19.70 5.72 -15.01
CA PRO A 198 19.02 4.56 -14.44
C PRO A 198 19.74 4.02 -13.20
N ARG A 199 21.08 4.04 -13.20
CA ARG A 199 21.89 3.61 -12.04
C ARG A 199 21.66 4.54 -10.84
N ILE A 200 21.60 5.85 -11.08
CA ILE A 200 21.29 6.84 -10.03
C ILE A 200 19.89 6.60 -9.46
N LEU A 201 18.90 6.43 -10.33
CA LEU A 201 17.51 6.21 -9.92
C LEU A 201 17.36 4.94 -9.08
N TRP A 202 17.84 3.80 -9.57
CA TRP A 202 17.64 2.50 -8.89
C TRP A 202 18.50 2.32 -7.64
N ARG A 203 19.72 2.88 -7.60
CA ARG A 203 20.66 2.65 -6.48
C ARG A 203 20.65 3.75 -5.43
N HIS A 204 20.31 4.99 -5.80
CA HIS A 204 20.45 6.14 -4.91
C HIS A 204 19.13 6.86 -4.63
N ILE A 205 18.17 6.90 -5.56
CA ILE A 205 16.93 7.66 -5.36
C ILE A 205 15.80 6.76 -4.87
N LEU A 206 15.47 5.73 -5.63
CA LEU A 206 14.31 4.88 -5.36
C LEU A 206 14.37 4.27 -3.95
N PRO A 207 15.49 3.66 -3.50
CA PRO A 207 15.57 3.08 -2.15
C PRO A 207 15.34 4.11 -1.03
N ASN A 208 15.71 5.37 -1.24
CA ASN A 208 15.59 6.42 -0.22
C ASN A 208 14.19 7.03 -0.15
N ILE A 209 13.43 7.05 -1.25
CA ILE A 209 12.04 7.56 -1.26
C ILE A 209 11.00 6.49 -0.93
N LEU A 210 11.39 5.21 -0.81
CA LEU A 210 10.45 4.14 -0.46
C LEU A 210 9.81 4.34 0.92
N ALA A 211 10.53 4.93 1.89
CA ALA A 211 10.01 5.11 3.24
C ALA A 211 8.68 5.91 3.27
N PRO A 212 8.60 7.15 2.75
CA PRO A 212 7.33 7.89 2.72
C PRO A 212 6.27 7.21 1.82
N LEU A 213 6.68 6.54 0.73
CA LEU A 213 5.75 5.82 -0.15
C LEU A 213 5.09 4.63 0.56
N LEU A 214 5.84 3.88 1.36
CA LEU A 214 5.33 2.76 2.15
C LEU A 214 4.37 3.25 3.24
N VAL A 215 4.68 4.37 3.90
CA VAL A 215 3.75 5.00 4.85
C VAL A 215 2.44 5.37 4.14
N GLN A 216 2.50 6.04 2.99
CA GLN A 216 1.31 6.37 2.22
C GLN A 216 0.56 5.12 1.74
N ALA A 217 1.27 4.07 1.35
CA ALA A 217 0.66 2.80 0.96
C ALA A 217 -0.17 2.19 2.09
N THR A 218 0.34 2.23 3.32
CA THR A 218 -0.43 1.74 4.48
C THR A 218 -1.69 2.56 4.74
N LEU A 219 -1.64 3.89 4.55
CA LEU A 219 -2.81 4.76 4.65
C LEU A 219 -3.81 4.55 3.50
N GLY A 220 -3.33 4.21 2.30
CA GLY A 220 -4.18 3.95 1.14
C GLY A 220 -4.89 2.59 1.18
N VAL A 221 -4.44 1.65 2.02
CA VAL A 221 -5.12 0.37 2.26
C VAL A 221 -6.22 0.51 3.33
N ALA A 222 -6.09 1.48 4.23
CA ALA A 222 -7.02 1.74 5.33
C ALA A 222 -8.31 2.44 4.85
#